data_AF-A0AA40TUY4-F1
#
_entry.id   AF-A0AA40TUY4-F1
#
_cell.length_a   1.000
_cell.length_b   1.000
_cell.length_c   1.000
_cell.angle_alpha   90.00
_cell.angle_beta   90.00
_cell.angle_gamma   90.00
#
_symmetry.space_group_name_H-M   'P 1'
#
loop_
_entity.id
_entity.type
_entity.pdbx_description
1 polymer ?
#
loop_
_entity_poly.entity_id
_entity_poly.type
_entity_poly.pdbx_seq_one_letter_code
_entity_poly.pdbx_strand_id
1 'polypeptide(L)'
;FAGDLSGFIDEHLEKIDRKRHVVLAVPQFNGLATLLTGTDIIATVPDYAAQVLTAAGGVRSEDLPIETRTFELHMAWRGAQDNDPGERWLRSRIQMFFGDPESL
;
A
#
# COMPACT_ATOMS: atom_id res chain seq x y z
N PHE A 1 -2.78 -12.98 3.87
CA PHE A 1 -2.23 -12.19 4.98
C PHE A 1 -2.41 -12.96 6.28
N ALA A 2 -1.46 -13.84 6.60
CA ALA A 2 -1.56 -14.76 7.72
C ALA A 2 -0.85 -14.20 8.95
N GLY A 3 -1.26 -13.03 9.45
CA GLY A 3 -0.79 -12.49 10.75
C GLY A 3 0.73 -12.46 10.96
N ASP A 4 1.53 -12.51 9.90
CA ASP A 4 2.98 -12.51 10.01
C ASP A 4 3.41 -11.14 10.49
N LEU A 5 4.22 -11.13 11.55
CA LEU A 5 4.73 -9.91 12.17
C LEU A 5 5.93 -9.36 11.39
N SER A 6 6.45 -10.15 10.45
CA SER A 6 7.53 -9.80 9.53
C SER A 6 6.98 -9.43 8.15
N GLY A 7 7.61 -8.43 7.51
CA GLY A 7 7.35 -8.05 6.13
C GLY A 7 8.55 -7.39 5.47
N PHE A 8 8.39 -6.92 4.22
CA PHE A 8 9.52 -6.39 3.44
C PHE A 8 10.25 -5.20 4.10
N ILE A 9 9.55 -4.43 4.94
CA ILE A 9 10.17 -3.33 5.69
C ILE A 9 11.21 -3.86 6.68
N ASP A 10 10.95 -5.01 7.31
CA ASP A 10 11.91 -5.64 8.23
C ASP A 10 13.18 -6.06 7.49
N GLU A 11 13.05 -6.61 6.27
CA GLU A 11 14.19 -6.95 5.41
C GLU A 11 15.06 -5.72 5.08
N HIS A 12 14.44 -4.56 4.84
CA HIS A 12 15.18 -3.32 4.56
C HIS A 12 15.82 -2.72 5.81
N LEU A 13 15.17 -2.82 6.98
CA LEU A 13 15.75 -2.40 8.26
C LEU A 13 16.95 -3.29 8.64
N GLU A 14 16.88 -4.60 8.40
CA GLU A 14 17.98 -5.53 8.67
C GLU A 14 19.23 -5.21 7.86
N LYS A 15 19.09 -4.77 6.59
CA LYS A 15 20.23 -4.35 5.74
C LYS A 15 21.02 -3.18 6.32
N ILE A 16 20.40 -2.35 7.16
CA ILE A 16 21.04 -1.21 7.82
C ILE A 16 21.26 -1.45 9.32
N ASP A 17 21.21 -2.70 9.76
CA ASP A 17 21.39 -3.12 11.16
C ASP A 17 20.41 -2.41 12.12
N ARG A 18 19.14 -2.37 11.72
CA ARG A 18 18.02 -1.83 12.49
C ARG A 18 16.90 -2.84 12.60
N LYS A 19 16.10 -2.69 13.65
CA LYS A 19 14.89 -3.49 13.90
C LYS A 19 13.80 -2.58 14.44
N ARG A 20 12.55 -2.83 14.03
CA ARG A 20 11.37 -2.16 14.59
C ARG A 20 10.81 -2.97 15.77
N HIS A 21 10.06 -2.30 16.63
CA HIS A 21 9.28 -2.97 17.67
C HIS A 21 7.83 -3.13 17.18
N VAL A 22 7.42 -4.36 16.88
CA VAL A 22 6.06 -4.65 16.37
C VAL A 22 5.10 -4.77 17.56
N VAL A 23 4.16 -3.82 17.66
CA VAL A 23 3.15 -3.78 18.74
C VAL A 23 1.87 -4.52 18.35
N LEU A 24 1.48 -4.44 17.08
CA LEU A 24 0.29 -5.09 16.54
C LEU A 24 0.45 -5.35 15.03
N ALA A 25 -0.33 -6.31 14.52
CA ALA A 25 -0.49 -6.55 13.09
C ALA A 25 -1.98 -6.49 12.74
N VAL A 26 -2.31 -5.75 11.68
CA VAL A 26 -3.67 -5.64 11.15
C VAL A 26 -3.73 -6.22 9.73
N PRO A 27 -4.82 -6.90 9.35
CA PRO A 27 -4.93 -7.48 8.01
C PRO A 27 -5.25 -6.45 6.92
N GLN A 28 -5.77 -5.28 7.29
CA GLN A 28 -6.29 -4.24 6.38
C GLN A 28 -6.13 -2.84 7.00
N PHE A 29 -6.08 -1.80 6.15
CA PHE A 29 -5.81 -0.42 6.59
C PHE A 29 -7.02 0.36 7.12
N ASN A 30 -8.26 -0.11 6.91
CA ASN A 30 -9.49 0.65 7.20
C ASN A 30 -9.61 1.16 8.65
N GLY A 31 -9.07 0.42 9.62
CA GLY A 31 -9.09 0.81 11.04
C GLY A 31 -7.81 1.46 11.55
N LEU A 32 -6.81 1.64 10.68
CA LEU A 32 -5.45 2.02 11.10
C LEU A 32 -5.41 3.42 11.71
N ALA A 33 -6.09 4.41 11.11
CA ALA A 33 -6.11 5.78 11.64
C ALA A 33 -6.63 5.84 13.08
N THR A 34 -7.71 5.11 13.39
CA THR A 34 -8.27 5.02 14.75
C THR A 34 -7.29 4.36 15.73
N LEU A 35 -6.52 3.37 15.28
CA LEU A 35 -5.51 2.71 16.12
C LEU A 35 -4.30 3.62 16.42
N LEU A 36 -3.90 4.44 15.44
CA LEU A 36 -2.74 5.34 15.57
C LEU A 36 -3.09 6.58 16.40
N THR A 37 -4.31 7.09 16.26
CA THR A 37 -4.75 8.34 16.90
C THR A 37 -4.60 8.27 18.42
N GLY A 38 -3.88 9.22 19.01
CA GLY A 38 -3.64 9.28 20.45
C GLY A 38 -2.60 8.28 20.96
N THR A 39 -1.81 7.67 20.08
CA THR A 39 -0.71 6.77 20.42
C THR A 39 0.61 7.25 19.82
N ASP A 40 1.72 6.72 20.31
CA ASP A 40 3.07 6.94 19.72
C ASP A 40 3.43 5.88 18.67
N ILE A 41 2.45 5.10 18.20
CA ILE A 41 2.67 4.06 17.20
C ILE A 41 2.75 4.71 15.82
N ILE A 42 3.63 4.19 14.98
CA ILE A 42 3.74 4.54 13.56
C ILE A 42 3.49 3.31 12.68
N ALA A 43 3.08 3.54 11.44
CA ALA A 43 2.86 2.48 10.46
C ALA A 43 3.42 2.88 9.10
N THR A 44 3.95 1.90 8.38
CA THR A 44 4.35 2.05 6.97
C THR A 44 3.23 1.53 6.08
N VAL A 45 2.73 2.39 5.20
CA VAL A 45 1.63 2.09 4.28
C VAL A 45 1.98 2.60 2.87
N PRO A 46 1.34 2.07 1.81
CA PRO A 46 1.42 2.68 0.49
C PRO A 46 0.92 4.13 0.51
N ASP A 47 1.46 4.95 -0.39
CA ASP A 47 1.13 6.37 -0.58
C ASP A 47 -0.38 6.63 -0.75
N TYR A 48 -1.06 5.85 -1.59
CA TYR A 48 -2.50 5.98 -1.80
C TYR A 48 -3.30 5.69 -0.51
N ALA A 49 -2.82 4.78 0.33
CA ALA A 49 -3.45 4.49 1.62
C ALA A 49 -3.19 5.61 2.62
N ALA A 50 -1.97 6.15 2.65
CA ALA A 50 -1.62 7.32 3.46
C ALA A 50 -2.52 8.52 3.13
N GLN A 51 -2.74 8.81 1.84
CA GLN A 51 -3.63 9.89 1.39
C GLN A 51 -5.05 9.74 1.93
N VAL A 52 -5.62 8.53 1.87
CA VAL A 52 -6.97 8.26 2.39
C VAL A 52 -7.03 8.37 3.92
N LEU A 53 -6.05 7.81 4.63
CA LEU A 53 -6.01 7.84 6.09
C LEU A 53 -5.85 9.26 6.65
N THR A 54 -5.05 10.08 5.99
CA THR A 54 -4.78 11.47 6.42
C THR A 54 -5.93 12.43 6.06
N ALA A 55 -6.74 12.12 5.05
CA ALA A 55 -7.88 12.96 4.65
C ALA A 55 -8.93 13.14 5.76
N ALA A 56 -9.07 12.17 6.67
CA ALA A 56 -9.98 12.24 7.81
C ALA A 56 -9.43 13.07 8.99
N GLY A 57 -8.15 13.44 8.98
CA GLY A 57 -7.46 14.11 10.08
C GLY A 57 -7.05 13.17 11.23
N GLY A 58 -6.32 13.70 12.21
CA GLY A 58 -5.86 12.95 13.40
C GLY A 58 -4.54 12.18 13.21
N VAL A 59 -4.11 11.98 11.97
CA VAL A 59 -2.79 11.41 11.61
C VAL A 59 -2.14 12.25 10.52
N ARG A 60 -0.81 12.13 10.38
CA ARG A 60 -0.05 12.70 9.25
C ARG A 60 0.82 11.62 8.62
N SER A 61 1.15 11.79 7.35
CA SER A 61 2.11 10.96 6.63
C SER A 61 3.39 11.74 6.39
N GLU A 62 4.52 11.03 6.41
CA GLU A 62 5.85 11.52 6.08
C GLU A 62 6.48 10.52 5.10
N ASP A 63 7.47 10.96 4.33
CA ASP A 63 8.24 10.07 3.47
C ASP A 63 8.95 8.99 4.30
N LEU A 64 9.06 7.79 3.71
CA LEU A 64 9.71 6.68 4.38
C LEU A 64 11.21 7.01 4.58
N PRO A 65 11.75 6.94 5.82
CA PRO A 65 13.11 7.38 6.12
C PRO A 65 14.18 6.34 5.73
N ILE A 66 13.82 5.36 4.90
CA ILE A 66 14.69 4.31 4.39
C ILE A 66 14.42 4.11 2.90
N GLU A 67 15.47 3.83 2.14
CA GLU A 67 15.33 3.53 0.73
C GLU A 67 14.76 2.11 0.54
N THR A 68 13.65 2.03 -0.17
CA THR A 68 12.96 0.77 -0.47
C THR A 68 12.64 0.67 -1.95
N ARG A 69 12.40 -0.56 -2.43
CA ARG A 69 11.85 -0.74 -3.77
C ARG A 69 10.48 -0.09 -3.89
N THR A 70 10.17 0.43 -5.07
CA THR A 70 8.80 0.76 -5.46
C THR A 70 8.05 -0.52 -5.83
N PHE A 71 6.73 -0.47 -5.73
CA PHE A 71 5.88 -1.58 -6.12
C PHE A 71 5.02 -1.14 -7.31
N GLU A 72 5.04 -1.93 -8.37
CA GLU A 72 4.16 -1.73 -9.51
C GLU A 72 2.79 -2.36 -9.22
N LEU A 73 1.73 -1.62 -9.56
CA LEU A 73 0.36 -2.13 -9.47
C LEU A 73 -0.05 -2.69 -10.81
N HIS A 74 -0.27 -4.00 -10.86
CA HIS A 74 -0.70 -4.69 -12.08
C HIS A 74 -2.19 -5.06 -12.03
N MET A 75 -2.85 -4.97 -13.18
CA MET A 75 -4.15 -5.61 -13.40
C MET A 75 -3.92 -7.03 -13.91
N ALA A 76 -4.63 -8.01 -13.34
CA ALA A 76 -4.58 -9.40 -13.77
C ALA A 76 -5.98 -9.91 -14.10
N TRP A 77 -6.09 -10.64 -15.21
CA TRP A 77 -7.32 -11.29 -15.65
C TRP A 77 -6.98 -12.63 -16.31
N ARG A 78 -8.02 -13.44 -16.57
CA ARG A 78 -7.88 -14.70 -17.27
C ARG A 78 -7.78 -14.43 -18.77
N GLY A 79 -6.84 -15.10 -19.46
CA GLY A 79 -6.64 -14.90 -20.90
C GLY A 79 -7.87 -15.19 -21.77
N ALA A 80 -8.78 -16.06 -21.32
CA ALA A 80 -10.04 -16.33 -22.05
C ALA A 80 -10.99 -15.12 -22.11
N GLN A 81 -10.86 -14.16 -21.18
CA GLN A 81 -11.65 -12.94 -21.09
C GLN A 81 -10.92 -11.71 -21.66
N ASP A 82 -9.75 -11.92 -22.26
CA ASP A 82 -8.95 -10.81 -22.79
C ASP A 82 -9.70 -9.99 -23.86
N ASN A 83 -10.51 -10.68 -24.67
CA ASN A 83 -11.31 -10.08 -25.73
C ASN A 83 -12.77 -9.78 -25.34
N ASP A 84 -13.17 -10.03 -24.08
CA ASP A 84 -14.52 -9.66 -23.65
C ASP A 84 -14.72 -8.14 -23.73
N PRO A 85 -15.73 -7.64 -24.47
CA PRO A 85 -15.92 -6.20 -24.64
C PRO A 85 -16.18 -5.45 -23.33
N GLY A 86 -16.88 -6.06 -22.38
CA GLY A 86 -17.20 -5.46 -21.09
C GLY A 86 -15.97 -5.34 -20.19
N GLU A 87 -15.17 -6.40 -20.10
CA GLU A 87 -13.93 -6.36 -19.33
C GLU A 87 -12.89 -5.44 -19.96
N ARG A 88 -12.77 -5.43 -21.30
CA ARG A 88 -11.88 -4.48 -22.00
C ARG A 88 -12.27 -3.03 -21.73
N TRP A 89 -13.57 -2.74 -21.74
CA TRP A 89 -14.07 -1.41 -21.37
C TRP A 89 -13.69 -1.08 -19.91
N LEU A 90 -13.89 -2.00 -18.97
CA LEU A 90 -13.55 -1.74 -17.57
C LEU A 90 -12.04 -1.50 -17.39
N ARG A 91 -11.19 -2.35 -17.98
CA ARG A 91 -9.73 -2.20 -17.94
C ARG A 91 -9.27 -0.85 -18.52
N SER A 92 -9.87 -0.40 -19.62
CA SER A 92 -9.53 0.91 -20.20
C SER A 92 -9.93 2.07 -19.30
N ARG A 93 -11.06 1.97 -18.58
CA ARG A 93 -11.45 2.99 -17.58
C ARG A 93 -10.50 3.00 -16.39
N ILE A 94 -10.10 1.84 -15.89
CA ILE A 94 -9.11 1.76 -14.80
C ILE A 94 -7.78 2.37 -15.25
N GLN A 95 -7.27 2.00 -16.42
CA GLN A 95 -6.03 2.56 -16.96
C GLN A 95 -6.11 4.07 -17.18
N MET A 96 -7.27 4.60 -17.59
CA MET A 96 -7.47 6.04 -17.76
C MET A 96 -7.31 6.84 -16.45
N PHE A 97 -7.71 6.27 -15.30
CA PHE A 97 -7.69 6.98 -14.01
C PHE A 97 -6.50 6.63 -13.12
N PHE A 98 -5.95 5.42 -13.27
CA PHE A 98 -4.92 4.86 -12.39
C PHE A 98 -3.68 4.38 -13.15
N GLY A 99 -3.69 4.42 -14.48
CA GLY A 99 -2.53 4.08 -15.28
C GLY A 99 -1.45 5.15 -15.15
N ASP A 100 -0.21 4.70 -15.19
CA ASP A 100 0.93 5.60 -15.28
C ASP A 100 0.90 6.30 -16.67
N PRO A 101 0.93 7.65 -16.73
CA PRO A 101 0.93 8.41 -17.97
C PRO A 101 2.05 8.01 -18.94
N GLU A 102 3.19 7.53 -18.42
CA GLU A 102 4.35 7.13 -19.23
C GLU A 102 4.27 5.69 -19.74
N SER A 103 3.26 4.91 -19.32
CA SER A 103 3.06 3.51 -19.70
C SER A 103 2.20 3.31 -20.97
N LEU A 104 1.90 4.37 -21.71
CA LEU A 104 1.08 4.37 -22.93
C LEU A 104 1.90 4.33 -24.22
#